data_AF-A0A7C5C764-F1
#
_entry.id   AF-A0A7C5C764-F1
#
_cell.length_a   1.000
_cell.length_b   1.000
_cell.length_c   1.000
_cell.angle_alpha   90.00
_cell.angle_beta   90.00
_cell.angle_gamma   90.00
#
_symmetry.space_group_name_H-M   'P 1'
#
loop_
_entity.id
_entity.type
_entity.pdbx_description
1 polymer ?
#
loop_
_entity_poly.entity_id
_entity_poly.type
_entity_poly.pdbx_seq_one_letter_code
_entity_poly.pdbx_strand_id
1 'polypeptide(L)' 'MPKNTQYTEDNIRSLDWKEHIQLRPGMYLGKLGDGSSPDDGIYILIKEVLDNSIDEFVMGSGKTIEISIKENV' A
#
# COMPACT_ATOMS: atom_id res chain seq x y z
N MET A 1 40.00 -12.33 15.75
CA MET A 1 39.13 -12.15 16.94
C MET A 1 37.70 -11.99 16.45
N PRO A 2 36.68 -12.63 17.06
CA PRO A 2 35.31 -12.41 16.65
C PRO A 2 34.94 -10.95 16.92
N LYS A 3 34.37 -10.29 15.92
CA LYS A 3 33.92 -8.89 16.03
C LYS A 3 32.74 -8.89 17.01
N ASN A 4 32.91 -8.27 18.18
CA ASN A 4 31.86 -8.22 19.18
C ASN A 4 30.73 -7.35 18.64
N THR A 5 29.57 -7.94 18.34
CA THR A 5 28.41 -7.20 17.84
C THR A 5 27.82 -6.40 18.99
N GLN A 6 28.05 -5.09 19.01
CA GLN A 6 27.37 -4.20 19.95
C GLN A 6 25.92 -4.03 19.50
N TYR A 7 25.02 -4.63 20.27
CA TYR A 7 23.58 -4.41 20.19
C TYR A 7 23.16 -3.63 21.44
N THR A 8 22.75 -2.39 21.24
CA THR A 8 22.44 -1.37 22.24
C THR A 8 21.05 -0.80 21.96
N GLU A 9 20.51 0.01 22.88
CA GLU A 9 19.19 0.64 22.71
C GLU A 9 19.09 1.49 21.45
N ASP A 10 20.19 2.13 21.03
CA ASP A 10 20.27 2.92 19.80
C ASP A 10 20.03 2.10 18.52
N ASN A 11 20.14 0.76 18.58
CA ASN A 11 19.84 -0.12 17.46
C ASN A 11 18.33 -0.40 17.31
N ILE A 12 17.53 -0.08 18.32
CA ILE A 12 16.07 -0.20 18.28
C ILE A 12 15.49 1.08 17.67
N ARG A 13 14.69 0.92 16.61
CA ARG A 13 13.99 2.04 15.96
C ARG A 13 12.50 1.81 16.03
N SER A 14 11.79 2.77 16.62
CA SER A 14 10.35 2.92 16.45
C SER A 14 10.11 3.84 15.26
N LEU A 15 9.40 3.35 14.26
CA LEU A 15 9.05 4.11 13.07
C LEU A 15 7.70 4.80 13.27
N ASP A 16 7.55 6.00 12.72
CA ASP A 16 6.22 6.57 12.52
C ASP A 16 5.41 5.64 11.61
N TRP A 17 4.09 5.58 11.80
CA TRP A 17 3.22 4.68 11.06
C TRP A 17 3.34 4.88 9.54
N LYS A 18 3.53 6.13 9.08
CA LYS A 18 3.68 6.43 7.66
C LYS A 18 5.03 5.95 7.12
N GLU A 19 6.10 6.15 7.89
CA GLU A 19 7.44 5.65 7.56
C GLU A 19 7.43 4.12 7.49
N HIS A 20 6.73 3.45 8.42
CA HIS A 20 6.59 2.00 8.42
C HIS A 20 5.89 1.48 7.16
N ILE A 21 4.77 2.08 6.75
CA ILE A 21 4.04 1.70 5.53
C ILE A 21 4.93 1.87 4.29
N GLN A 22 5.64 3.00 4.19
CA GLN A 22 6.51 3.25 3.04
C GLN A 22 7.73 2.34 2.99
N LEU A 23 8.28 1.96 4.15
CA LEU A 23 9.45 1.10 4.25
C LEU A 23 9.10 -0.40 4.07
N ARG A 24 7.86 -0.77 4.38
CA ARG A 24 7.34 -2.15 4.29
C ARG A 24 5.99 -2.21 3.55
N PRO A 25 5.90 -1.68 2.32
CA PRO A 25 4.63 -1.56 1.62
C PRO A 25 4.04 -2.93 1.29
N GLY A 26 4.87 -3.97 1.16
CA GLY A 26 4.38 -5.31 0.88
C GLY A 26 3.56 -5.95 2.01
N MET A 27 3.70 -5.48 3.25
CA MET A 27 2.82 -5.88 4.34
C MET A 27 1.38 -5.36 4.15
N TYR A 28 1.22 -4.25 3.42
CA TYR A 28 -0.07 -3.57 3.24
C TYR A 28 -0.68 -3.83 1.85
N LEU A 29 0.15 -3.95 0.81
CA LEU A 29 -0.29 -4.06 -0.58
C LEU A 29 0.08 -5.41 -1.22
N GLY A 30 0.75 -6.30 -0.50
CA GLY A 30 1.21 -7.59 -1.02
C GLY A 30 2.46 -7.46 -1.89
N LYS A 31 2.52 -8.19 -3.01
CA LYS A 31 3.69 -8.20 -3.89
C LYS A 31 3.85 -6.83 -4.56
N LEU A 32 5.03 -6.23 -4.47
CA LEU A 32 5.33 -5.02 -5.25
C LEU A 32 5.62 -5.41 -6.70
N GLY A 33 5.14 -4.61 -7.64
CA GLY A 33 5.37 -4.82 -9.06
C GLY A 33 4.97 -3.60 -9.88
N ASP A 34 5.19 -3.69 -11.18
CA ASP A 34 4.93 -2.63 -12.15
C ASP A 34 3.54 -2.77 -12.81
N GLY A 35 2.75 -3.76 -12.38
CA GLY A 35 1.44 -4.05 -12.95
C GLY A 35 1.49 -5.03 -14.11
N SER A 36 2.67 -5.56 -14.46
CA SER A 36 2.80 -6.64 -15.44
C SER A 36 2.15 -7.94 -14.96
N SER A 37 1.99 -8.12 -13.65
CA SER A 37 1.38 -9.32 -13.08
C SER A 37 0.09 -8.99 -12.32
N PRO A 38 -0.98 -9.80 -12.46
CA PRO A 38 -2.27 -9.53 -11.79
C PRO A 38 -2.23 -9.52 -10.26
N ASP A 39 -1.22 -10.12 -9.66
CA ASP A 39 -0.97 -10.16 -8.21
C ASP A 39 -0.16 -8.95 -7.70
N ASP A 40 0.21 -8.01 -8.57
CA ASP A 40 0.96 -6.83 -8.19
C ASP A 40 0.09 -5.84 -7.38
N GLY A 41 0.68 -5.30 -6.31
CA GLY A 41 0.02 -4.44 -5.34
C GLY A 41 -0.49 -3.11 -5.89
N ILE A 42 -0.06 -2.70 -7.09
CA ILE A 42 -0.66 -1.56 -7.80
C ILE A 42 -2.16 -1.76 -8.04
N TYR A 43 -2.60 -3.01 -8.28
CA TYR A 43 -4.02 -3.32 -8.45
C TYR A 43 -4.77 -3.30 -7.12
N ILE A 44 -4.10 -3.59 -5.98
CA ILE A 44 -4.70 -3.44 -4.65
C ILE A 44 -5.01 -1.96 -4.38
N LEU A 45 -4.09 -1.05 -4.70
CA LEU A 45 -4.33 0.40 -4.54
C LEU A 45 -5.58 0.87 -5.28
N ILE A 46 -5.78 0.39 -6.51
CA ILE A 46 -6.98 0.72 -7.31
C ILE A 46 -8.23 0.09 -6.67
N LYS A 47 -8.15 -1.16 -6.22
CA LYS A 47 -9.27 -1.85 -5.57
C LYS A 47 -9.72 -1.14 -4.30
N GLU A 48 -8.80 -0.70 -3.44
CA GLU A 48 -9.17 0.02 -2.21
C GLU A 48 -9.97 1.30 -2.50
N VAL A 49 -9.64 2.05 -3.56
CA VAL A 49 -10.41 3.25 -3.96
C VAL A 49 -11.78 2.86 -4.52
N LEU A 50 -11.84 1.78 -5.30
CA LEU A 50 -13.09 1.25 -5.84
C LEU A 50 -14.00 0.75 -4.71
N ASP A 51 -13.46 0.01 -3.75
CA ASP A 51 -14.18 -0.58 -2.63
C ASP A 51 -14.80 0.52 -1.76
N ASN A 52 -14.04 1.58 -1.41
CA ASN A 52 -14.59 2.76 -0.74
C ASN A 52 -15.71 3.43 -1.55
N SER A 53 -15.58 3.47 -2.89
CA SER A 53 -16.64 4.02 -3.75
C SER A 53 -17.90 3.14 -3.73
N ILE A 54 -17.74 1.81 -3.66
CA ILE A 54 -18.86 0.85 -3.56
C ILE A 54 -19.52 0.95 -2.18
N ASP A 55 -18.74 1.11 -1.11
CA ASP A 55 -19.26 1.26 0.24
C ASP A 55 -20.22 2.46 0.35
N GLU A 56 -19.87 3.60 -0.25
CA GLU A 56 -20.77 4.76 -0.33
C GLU A 56 -22.08 4.44 -1.08
N PHE A 57 -22.01 3.67 -2.17
CA PHE A 57 -23.19 3.24 -2.91
C PHE A 57 -24.10 2.32 -2.08
N VAL A 58 -23.49 1.40 -1.33
CA VAL A 58 -24.20 0.52 -0.41
C VAL A 58 -24.88 1.32 0.70
N MET A 59 -24.27 2.43 1.13
CA MET A 59 -24.86 3.37 2.09
C MET A 59 -25.96 4.28 1.47
N GLY A 60 -26.25 4.14 0.17
CA GLY A 60 -27.27 4.91 -0.54
C GLY A 60 -26.77 6.25 -1.09
N SER A 61 -25.46 6.49 -1.04
CA SER A 61 -24.80 7.69 -1.55
C SER A 61 -24.18 7.40 -2.91
N GLY A 62 -24.70 8.05 -3.95
CA GLY A 62 -24.19 7.90 -5.33
C GLY A 62 -25.15 7.14 -6.24
N LYS A 63 -24.95 7.32 -7.55
CA LYS A 63 -25.79 6.71 -8.61
C LYS A 63 -24.98 6.08 -9.74
N THR A 64 -23.78 6.61 -10.00
CA THR A 64 -22.83 6.07 -10.98
C THR A 64 -21.40 6.26 -10.48
N ILE A 65 -20.59 5.19 -10.49
CA ILE A 65 -19.14 5.25 -10.27
C ILE A 65 -18.50 5.39 -11.65
N GLU A 66 -17.86 6.52 -11.92
CA GLU A 66 -17.17 6.78 -13.19
C GLU A 66 -15.67 6.56 -13.01
N ILE A 67 -15.09 5.67 -13.82
CA ILE A 67 -13.67 5.35 -13.81
C ILE A 67 -13.08 5.83 -15.13
N SER A 68 -12.08 6.71 -15.06
CA SER A 68 -11.33 7.17 -16.22
C SER A 68 -9.85 6.88 -16.02
N ILE A 69 -9.24 6.23 -17.02
CA ILE A 69 -7.80 6.03 -17.08
C ILE A 69 -7.26 7.04 -18.08
N LYS A 70 -6.36 7.91 -17.63
CA LYS A 70 -5.66 8.83 -18.51
C LYS A 70 -4.52 8.09 -19.19
N GLU A 71 -4.57 7.96 -20.51
CA GLU A 71 -3.43 7.48 -21.28
C GLU A 71 -2.36 8.58 -21.37
N ASN A 72 -1.15 8.26 -20.91
CA ASN A 72 0.13 8.98 -21.06
C ASN A 72 0.13 10.51 -20.81
N VAL A 73 0.69 10.88 -19.64
CA VAL A 73 1.53 12.07 -19.48
C VAL A 73 2.98 11.63 -19.56
#